data_AF-A0A259IX62-F1
#
_entry.id   AF-A0A259IX62-F1
#
_cell.length_a   1.000
_cell.length_b   1.000
_cell.length_c   1.000
_cell.angle_alpha   90.00
_cell.angle_beta   90.00
_cell.angle_gamma   90.00
#
_symmetry.space_group_name_H-M   'P 1'
#
loop_
_entity.id
_entity.type
_entity.pdbx_description
1 polymer ?
#
loop_
_entity_poly.entity_id
_entity_poly.type
_entity_poly.pdbx_seq_one_letter_code
_entity_poly.pdbx_strand_id
1 'polypeptide(L)'
;MKQPRKIQDPTEAALSAIQEALTLQLDNPDGAPAEDRTTQQGARDPRPRRSRVEVADRRAANDDRQTVGQLLSQLQRRSSPAPYWWAAGLAILWLGFGTPYVLAALRTAAPGASGFDALLASPALMAILGSLIIPPIAFFALAAMVRRSRDLQLIGKSMTEVALRLAQPESLGTDAVVTVGQAVRREVAAMGEGLDRAIARAAELETVVRSEVAILERAYEDNEIRIRSLINELQAERESVLTHTERLREGILDAETMLSGEVRQAADRVQDNVAAALLGLLGD
;
A
#
# COMPACT_ATOMS: atom_id res chain seq x y z
N MET A 1 -5.77 30.77 -72.21
CA MET A 1 -5.14 29.44 -72.12
C MET A 1 -5.18 28.99 -70.66
N LYS A 2 -6.12 28.10 -70.30
CA LYS A 2 -6.23 27.52 -68.95
C LYS A 2 -5.60 26.12 -69.01
N GLN A 3 -4.46 25.93 -68.36
CA GLN A 3 -3.85 24.61 -68.24
C GLN A 3 -4.61 23.77 -67.20
N PRO A 4 -4.88 22.49 -67.47
CA PRO A 4 -5.65 21.62 -66.59
C PRO A 4 -4.81 21.18 -65.37
N ARG A 5 -5.49 21.03 -64.22
CA ARG A 5 -4.91 20.51 -62.97
C ARG A 5 -4.41 19.08 -63.20
N LYS A 6 -3.12 18.87 -62.96
CA LYS A 6 -2.52 17.53 -62.90
C LYS A 6 -3.04 16.84 -61.64
N ILE A 7 -3.82 15.79 -61.85
CA ILE A 7 -4.34 14.89 -60.81
C ILE A 7 -3.10 14.25 -60.18
N GLN A 8 -2.85 14.54 -58.90
CA GLN A 8 -1.81 13.87 -58.13
C GLN A 8 -2.15 12.38 -58.03
N ASP A 9 -1.19 11.55 -58.42
CA ASP A 9 -1.30 10.11 -58.33
C ASP A 9 -1.42 9.72 -56.85
N PRO A 10 -2.50 9.04 -56.41
CA PRO A 10 -2.72 8.71 -55.00
C PRO A 10 -1.55 7.92 -54.39
N THR A 11 -0.79 7.19 -55.21
CA THR A 11 0.39 6.45 -54.78
C THR A 11 1.59 7.36 -54.49
N GLU A 12 1.78 8.42 -55.28
CA GLU A 12 2.87 9.40 -55.08
C GLU A 12 2.58 10.28 -53.85
N ALA A 13 1.31 10.62 -53.63
CA ALA A 13 0.86 11.32 -52.42
C ALA A 13 1.03 10.45 -51.16
N ALA A 14 0.73 9.15 -51.23
CA ALA A 14 0.93 8.22 -50.12
C ALA A 14 2.41 8.06 -49.76
N LEU A 15 3.29 7.93 -50.75
CA LEU A 15 4.73 7.83 -50.53
C LEU A 15 5.33 9.11 -49.93
N SER A 16 4.88 10.29 -50.40
CA SER A 16 5.30 11.57 -49.82
C SER A 16 4.86 11.73 -48.36
N ALA A 17 3.64 11.29 -48.02
CA ALA A 17 3.13 11.36 -46.65
C ALA A 17 3.89 10.43 -45.68
N ILE A 18 4.29 9.25 -46.16
CA ILE A 18 5.11 8.31 -45.38
C ILE A 18 6.53 8.88 -45.17
N GLN A 19 7.10 9.52 -46.20
CA GLN A 19 8.42 10.12 -46.10
C GLN A 19 8.43 11.33 -45.15
N GLU A 20 7.37 12.14 -45.16
CA GLU A 20 7.18 13.27 -44.24
C GLU A 20 7.02 12.79 -42.78
N ALA A 21 6.24 11.72 -42.55
CA ALA A 21 6.08 11.11 -41.23
C ALA A 21 7.40 10.50 -40.69
N LEU A 22 8.21 9.90 -41.58
CA LEU A 22 9.51 9.36 -41.20
C LEU A 22 10.51 10.46 -40.84
N THR A 23 10.54 11.57 -41.61
CA THR A 23 11.39 12.72 -41.27
C THR A 23 10.99 13.40 -39.97
N LEU A 24 9.69 13.49 -39.66
CA LEU A 24 9.19 14.03 -38.39
C LEU A 24 9.54 13.13 -37.18
N GLN A 25 9.62 11.81 -37.38
CA GLN A 25 10.04 10.86 -36.33
C GLN A 25 11.56 10.91 -36.05
N LEU A 26 12.38 11.24 -37.05
CA LEU A 26 13.83 11.37 -36.89
C LEU A 26 14.25 12.67 -36.17
N ASP A 27 13.46 13.74 -36.28
CA ASP A 27 13.74 15.04 -35.64
C ASP A 27 13.29 15.13 -34.17
N ASN A 28 12.59 14.12 -33.63
CA ASN A 28 12.11 14.12 -32.25
C ASN A 28 12.14 12.71 -31.62
N PRO A 29 13.27 12.26 -31.03
CA PRO A 29 13.38 10.93 -30.45
C PRO A 29 12.66 10.74 -29.10
N ASP A 30 12.08 11.79 -28.50
CA ASP A 30 11.47 11.76 -27.16
C ASP A 30 9.99 12.23 -27.15
N GLY A 31 9.16 11.68 -28.04
CA GLY A 31 7.71 11.95 -28.08
C GLY A 31 6.88 10.67 -28.07
N ALA A 32 6.38 10.26 -26.91
CA ALA A 32 5.40 9.18 -26.80
C ALA A 32 4.05 9.57 -27.46
N PRO A 33 3.27 8.63 -28.01
CA PRO A 33 2.23 8.93 -28.99
C PRO A 33 0.98 9.58 -28.37
N ALA A 34 0.51 10.64 -29.01
CA ALA A 34 -0.83 11.18 -28.81
C ALA A 34 -1.82 10.36 -29.68
N GLU A 35 -2.60 9.48 -29.04
CA GLU A 35 -3.74 8.85 -29.69
C GLU A 35 -5.00 9.73 -29.58
N ASP A 36 -5.38 10.16 -30.78
CA ASP A 36 -6.68 10.44 -31.37
C ASP A 36 -7.97 10.48 -30.52
N ARG A 37 -8.75 11.53 -30.79
CA ARG A 37 -10.13 11.73 -30.33
C ARG A 37 -11.06 11.59 -31.52
N THR A 38 -11.97 10.61 -31.47
CA THR A 38 -13.38 10.55 -31.97
C THR A 38 -13.70 9.08 -32.30
N THR A 39 -14.77 8.40 -31.89
CA THR A 39 -16.12 8.74 -31.41
C THR A 39 -16.67 7.51 -30.68
N GLN A 40 -17.19 7.63 -29.46
CA GLN A 40 -18.23 6.72 -28.97
C GLN A 40 -19.00 7.36 -27.81
N GLN A 41 -20.30 7.52 -28.05
CA GLN A 41 -21.30 8.04 -27.14
C GLN A 41 -21.86 6.84 -26.38
N GLY A 42 -21.69 6.80 -25.06
CA GLY A 42 -22.26 5.75 -24.22
C GLY A 42 -21.75 5.81 -22.77
N ALA A 43 -22.70 5.96 -21.83
CA ALA A 43 -22.55 5.82 -20.38
C ALA A 43 -21.56 6.77 -19.66
N ARG A 44 -22.14 7.83 -19.06
CA ARG A 44 -21.50 8.57 -17.95
C ARG A 44 -21.34 7.61 -16.76
N ASP A 45 -20.13 7.10 -16.58
CA ASP A 45 -19.70 6.51 -15.32
C ASP A 45 -19.09 7.63 -14.44
N PRO A 46 -19.60 7.89 -13.22
CA PRO A 46 -19.09 8.95 -12.38
C PRO A 46 -17.78 8.49 -11.75
N ARG A 47 -16.64 8.85 -12.36
CA ARG A 47 -15.34 8.75 -11.67
C ARG A 47 -15.45 9.52 -10.34
N PRO A 48 -15.09 8.90 -9.20
CA PRO A 48 -15.14 9.59 -7.93
C PRO A 48 -14.13 10.74 -8.00
N ARG A 49 -14.64 11.97 -7.89
CA ARG A 49 -13.82 13.14 -7.61
C ARG A 49 -13.05 12.82 -6.33
N ARG A 50 -11.77 12.48 -6.47
CA ARG A 50 -10.83 12.50 -5.34
C ARG A 50 -10.91 13.90 -4.76
N SER A 51 -11.60 13.98 -3.63
CA SER A 51 -11.81 15.19 -2.87
C SER A 51 -10.45 15.81 -2.57
N ARG A 52 -10.22 17.02 -3.10
CA ARG A 52 -9.09 17.91 -2.81
C ARG A 52 -9.00 18.32 -1.32
N VAL A 53 -9.70 17.62 -0.43
CA VAL A 53 -9.76 17.86 1.01
C VAL A 53 -8.65 17.11 1.76
N GLU A 54 -7.99 16.11 1.15
CA GLU A 54 -7.01 15.25 1.84
C GLU A 54 -5.58 15.79 1.94
N VAL A 55 -5.31 17.01 1.44
CA VAL A 55 -3.97 17.62 1.49
C VAL A 55 -3.85 18.69 2.58
N ALA A 56 -4.96 19.09 3.22
CA ALA A 56 -4.94 20.12 4.25
C ALA A 56 -4.69 19.58 5.69
N ASP A 57 -4.91 18.30 5.95
CA ASP A 57 -4.81 17.72 7.30
C ASP A 57 -3.62 16.77 7.51
N ARG A 58 -2.70 16.69 6.56
CA ARG A 58 -1.38 16.07 6.83
C ARG A 58 -0.50 17.04 7.59
N ARG A 59 -0.95 17.48 8.75
CA ARG A 59 -0.03 18.00 9.75
C ARG A 59 0.83 16.81 10.16
N ALA A 60 2.10 16.84 9.77
CA ALA A 60 3.02 15.74 10.05
C ALA A 60 3.01 15.48 11.56
N ALA A 61 2.85 14.22 11.97
CA ALA A 61 2.82 13.78 13.38
C ALA A 61 4.12 14.08 14.18
N ASN A 62 5.00 14.91 13.62
CA ASN A 62 6.29 15.30 14.14
C ASN A 62 6.33 16.78 14.56
N ASP A 63 5.26 17.55 14.35
CA ASP A 63 5.14 18.98 14.74
C ASP A 63 5.22 19.16 16.27
N ASP A 64 4.85 18.13 17.04
CA ASP A 64 4.93 18.12 18.51
C ASP A 64 6.37 18.26 19.02
N ARG A 65 7.36 17.79 18.25
CA ARG A 65 8.77 17.79 18.67
C ARG A 65 9.37 19.19 18.73
N GLN A 66 8.93 20.12 17.88
CA GLN A 66 9.42 21.51 17.91
C GLN A 66 8.89 22.26 19.15
N THR A 67 7.65 21.97 19.54
CA THR A 67 7.00 22.57 20.71
C THR A 67 7.63 22.11 22.02
N VAL A 68 7.99 20.82 22.13
CA VAL A 68 8.66 20.25 23.31
C VAL A 68 10.06 20.84 23.53
N GLY A 69 10.81 21.13 22.46
CA GLY A 69 12.12 21.78 22.55
C GLY A 69 12.05 23.23 23.07
N GLN A 70 11.01 23.98 22.67
CA GLN A 70 10.77 25.33 23.16
C GLN A 70 10.32 25.34 24.63
N LEU A 71 9.47 24.40 25.04
CA LEU A 71 9.05 24.22 26.43
C LEU A 71 10.24 23.88 27.34
N LEU A 72 11.14 22.99 26.90
CA LEU A 72 12.34 22.64 27.66
C LEU A 72 13.30 23.84 27.84
N SER A 73 13.41 24.69 26.81
CA SER A 73 14.22 25.92 26.89
C SER A 73 13.64 26.98 27.84
N GLN A 74 12.31 27.03 28.00
CA GLN A 74 11.63 27.94 28.92
C GLN A 74 11.76 27.49 30.38
N LEU A 75 11.80 26.18 30.64
CA LEU A 75 12.08 25.65 31.99
C LEU A 75 13.54 25.84 32.44
N GLN A 76 14.49 25.97 31.51
CA GLN A 76 15.92 26.14 31.84
C GLN A 76 16.34 27.59 32.12
N ARG A 77 15.44 28.58 31.97
CA ARG A 77 15.77 29.98 32.23
C ARG A 77 15.92 30.22 33.74
N ARG A 78 17.17 30.16 34.22
CA ARG A 78 17.54 30.52 35.60
C ARG A 78 17.16 31.98 35.88
N SER A 79 16.50 32.21 37.01
CA SER A 79 16.09 33.53 37.48
C SER A 79 17.28 34.51 37.53
N SER A 80 17.13 35.70 36.95
CA SER A 80 18.21 36.67 36.77
C SER A 80 18.77 37.17 38.11
N PRO A 81 20.10 37.29 38.29
CA PRO A 81 20.69 37.81 39.53
C PRO A 81 20.57 39.34 39.69
N ALA A 82 19.91 40.04 38.77
CA ALA A 82 19.85 41.50 38.71
C ALA A 82 19.43 42.21 40.03
N PRO A 83 18.42 41.74 40.80
CA PRO A 83 18.03 42.41 42.05
C PRO A 83 19.16 42.50 43.10
N TYR A 84 20.02 41.49 43.18
CA TYR A 84 21.15 41.50 44.11
C TYR A 84 22.24 42.48 43.69
N TRP A 85 22.45 42.69 42.39
CA TRP A 85 23.39 43.68 41.89
C TRP A 85 22.95 45.11 42.23
N TRP A 86 21.65 45.41 42.10
CA TRP A 86 21.10 46.69 42.53
C TRP A 86 21.21 46.89 44.05
N ALA A 87 20.91 45.85 44.85
CA ALA A 87 21.07 45.92 46.30
C ALA A 87 22.54 46.11 46.71
N ALA A 88 23.48 45.43 46.06
CA ALA A 88 24.90 45.61 46.30
C ALA A 88 25.36 47.04 45.98
N GLY A 89 24.93 47.61 44.85
CA GLY A 89 25.22 49.00 44.50
C GLY A 89 24.68 50.01 45.51
N LEU A 90 23.42 49.85 45.93
CA LEU A 90 22.78 50.68 46.96
C LEU A 90 23.47 50.53 48.33
N ALA A 91 23.89 49.32 48.70
CA ALA A 91 24.60 49.06 49.95
C ALA A 91 25.99 49.71 49.96
N ILE A 92 26.73 49.62 48.83
CA ILE A 92 28.03 50.28 48.67
C ILE A 92 27.86 51.80 48.74
N LEU A 93 26.85 52.34 48.05
CA LEU A 93 26.54 53.77 48.09
C LEU A 93 26.20 54.23 49.51
N TRP A 94 25.36 53.48 50.21
CA TRP A 94 24.97 53.76 51.59
C TRP A 94 26.15 53.69 52.55
N LEU A 95 26.99 52.66 52.46
CA LEU A 95 28.20 52.56 53.28
C LEU A 95 29.20 53.67 52.94
N GLY A 96 29.29 54.06 51.67
CA GLY A 96 30.16 55.15 51.21
C GLY A 96 29.79 56.50 51.82
N PHE A 97 28.49 56.82 51.91
CA PHE A 97 28.01 58.07 52.52
C PHE A 97 27.78 57.97 54.03
N GLY A 98 27.33 56.82 54.51
CA GLY A 98 26.97 56.56 55.90
C GLY A 98 28.18 56.39 56.81
N THR A 99 29.25 55.74 56.35
CA THR A 99 30.48 55.56 57.13
C THR A 99 31.12 56.90 57.57
N PRO A 100 31.38 57.87 56.67
CA PRO A 100 31.96 59.14 57.10
C PRO A 100 31.02 59.95 58.02
N TYR A 101 29.71 59.90 57.78
CA TYR A 101 28.71 60.53 58.64
C TYR A 101 28.70 59.93 60.06
N VAL A 102 28.68 58.60 60.16
CA VAL A 102 28.68 57.86 61.45
C VAL A 102 29.98 58.09 62.20
N LEU A 103 31.13 58.08 61.51
CA LEU A 103 32.42 58.38 62.14
C LEU A 103 32.46 59.81 62.69
N ALA A 104 31.93 60.79 61.95
CA ALA A 104 31.82 62.16 62.45
C ALA A 104 30.89 62.25 63.67
N ALA A 105 29.71 61.63 63.61
CA ALA A 105 28.74 61.60 64.71
C ALA A 105 29.29 60.92 65.97
N LEU A 106 30.03 59.83 65.83
CA LEU A 106 30.63 59.11 66.96
C LEU A 106 31.72 59.94 67.65
N ARG A 107 32.56 60.65 66.88
CA ARG A 107 33.59 61.54 67.42
C ARG A 107 33.00 62.69 68.22
N THR A 108 31.84 63.21 67.82
CA THR A 108 31.13 64.26 68.57
C THR A 108 30.38 63.73 69.78
N ALA A 109 29.77 62.54 69.68
CA ALA A 109 28.90 61.99 70.71
C ALA A 109 29.69 61.33 71.87
N ALA A 110 30.89 60.82 71.62
CA ALA A 110 31.70 60.15 72.63
C ALA A 110 33.21 60.44 72.45
N PRO A 111 33.68 61.65 72.77
CA PRO A 111 35.09 62.00 72.67
C PRO A 111 35.91 61.12 73.62
N GLY A 112 36.77 60.27 73.06
CA GLY A 112 37.65 59.36 73.82
C GLY A 112 37.12 57.95 74.05
N ALA A 113 35.92 57.61 73.60
CA ALA A 113 35.44 56.23 73.61
C ALA A 113 36.14 55.43 72.49
N SER A 114 36.98 54.47 72.87
CA SER A 114 37.63 53.54 71.95
C SER A 114 37.30 52.10 72.33
N GLY A 115 36.67 51.36 71.40
CA GLY A 115 36.39 49.93 71.56
C GLY A 115 34.93 49.54 71.30
N PHE A 116 34.71 48.25 71.00
CA PHE A 116 33.38 47.68 70.74
C PHE A 116 32.46 47.69 71.97
N ASP A 117 33.02 47.61 73.18
CA ASP A 117 32.24 47.54 74.43
C ASP A 117 31.56 48.88 74.76
N ALA A 118 32.26 49.99 74.54
CA ALA A 118 31.72 51.34 74.71
C ALA A 118 30.57 51.66 73.75
N LEU A 119 30.58 51.05 72.54
CA LEU A 119 29.52 51.18 71.55
C LEU A 119 28.23 50.45 71.96
N LEU A 120 28.35 49.36 72.73
CA LEU A 120 27.23 48.52 73.18
C LEU A 120 26.63 49.03 74.49
N ALA A 121 27.43 49.68 75.35
CA ALA A 121 26.98 50.20 76.65
C ALA A 121 26.07 51.43 76.55
N SER A 122 26.10 52.17 75.43
CA SER A 122 25.28 53.37 75.22
C SER A 122 24.17 53.14 74.19
N PRO A 123 22.88 53.27 74.56
CA PRO A 123 21.76 53.14 73.63
C PRO A 123 21.83 54.10 72.42
N ALA A 124 22.37 55.30 72.61
CA ALA A 124 22.52 56.28 71.54
C ALA A 124 23.58 55.85 70.52
N LEU A 125 24.69 55.26 70.97
CA LEU A 125 25.74 54.76 70.08
C LEU A 125 25.30 53.51 69.32
N MET A 126 24.51 52.65 69.96
CA MET A 126 23.83 51.53 69.30
C MET A 126 22.91 52.00 68.18
N ALA A 127 22.14 53.08 68.40
CA ALA A 127 21.25 53.62 67.36
C ALA A 127 22.04 54.14 66.15
N ILE A 128 23.17 54.81 66.38
CA ILE A 128 24.07 55.28 65.31
C ILE A 128 24.64 54.09 64.53
N LEU A 129 25.13 53.05 65.22
CA LEU A 129 25.65 51.85 64.57
C LEU A 129 24.56 51.10 63.79
N GLY A 130 23.36 51.00 64.37
CA GLY A 130 22.17 50.46 63.72
C GLY A 130 21.82 51.19 62.43
N SER A 131 21.92 52.53 62.40
CA SER A 131 21.67 53.33 61.19
C SER A 131 22.63 53.01 60.04
N LEU A 132 23.83 52.50 60.33
CA LEU A 132 24.80 52.08 59.32
C LEU A 132 24.50 50.67 58.78
N ILE A 133 24.10 49.74 59.65
CA ILE A 133 24.01 48.30 59.34
C ILE A 133 22.61 47.90 58.86
N ILE A 134 21.55 48.48 59.42
CA ILE A 134 20.16 48.11 59.11
C ILE A 134 19.82 48.35 57.62
N PRO A 135 20.16 49.49 57.00
CA PRO A 135 19.76 49.76 55.61
C PRO A 135 20.39 48.81 54.58
N PRO A 136 21.69 48.46 54.65
CA PRO A 136 22.27 47.40 53.82
C PRO A 136 21.51 46.06 53.93
N ILE A 137 21.19 45.62 55.16
CA ILE A 137 20.40 44.38 55.37
C ILE A 137 19.02 44.52 54.70
N ALA A 138 18.36 45.67 54.86
CA ALA A 138 17.06 45.93 54.27
C ALA A 138 17.10 45.91 52.73
N PHE A 139 18.16 46.43 52.08
CA PHE A 139 18.31 46.35 50.63
C PHE A 139 18.42 44.91 50.13
N PHE A 140 19.20 44.07 50.82
CA PHE A 140 19.31 42.64 50.49
C PHE A 140 18.01 41.87 50.77
N ALA A 141 17.28 42.21 51.84
CA ALA A 141 15.97 41.63 52.14
C ALA A 141 14.94 41.97 51.05
N LEU A 142 14.88 43.24 50.61
CA LEU A 142 14.04 43.67 49.50
C LEU A 142 14.41 42.96 48.18
N ALA A 143 15.70 42.82 47.88
CA ALA A 143 16.14 42.08 46.70
C ALA A 143 15.74 40.60 46.74
N ALA A 144 15.86 39.95 47.90
CA ALA A 144 15.43 38.57 48.10
C ALA A 144 13.91 38.43 47.92
N MET A 145 13.12 39.37 48.45
CA MET A 145 11.67 39.41 48.31
C MET A 145 11.25 39.57 46.84
N VAL A 146 11.87 40.51 46.12
CA VAL A 146 11.58 40.75 44.69
C VAL A 146 11.93 39.53 43.85
N ARG A 147 13.09 38.89 44.08
CA ARG A 147 13.46 37.66 43.36
C ARG A 147 12.46 36.55 43.64
N ARG A 148 12.12 36.31 44.91
CA ARG A 148 11.17 35.27 45.31
C ARG A 148 9.79 35.50 44.70
N SER A 149 9.33 36.75 44.64
CA SER A 149 8.05 37.09 44.01
C SER A 149 8.05 36.77 42.52
N ARG A 150 9.14 37.10 41.79
CA ARG A 150 9.27 36.76 40.36
C ARG A 150 9.30 35.26 40.11
N ASP A 151 10.00 34.52 40.95
CA ASP A 151 10.03 33.06 40.89
C ASP A 151 8.62 32.48 41.09
N LEU A 152 7.86 32.98 42.08
CA LEU A 152 6.48 32.56 42.33
C LEU A 152 5.53 32.94 41.19
N GLN A 153 5.69 34.11 40.56
CA GLN A 153 4.91 34.52 39.40
C GLN A 153 5.15 33.58 38.20
N LEU A 154 6.40 33.18 37.98
CA LEU A 154 6.75 32.24 36.90
C LEU A 154 6.13 30.86 37.16
N ILE A 155 6.25 30.35 38.39
CA ILE A 155 5.64 29.08 38.80
C ILE A 155 4.11 29.13 38.65
N GLY A 156 3.48 30.23 39.08
CA GLY A 156 2.04 30.43 38.94
C GLY A 156 1.58 30.31 37.48
N LYS A 157 2.29 30.97 36.55
CA LYS A 157 1.98 30.90 35.10
C LYS A 157 2.12 29.48 34.55
N SER A 158 3.19 28.76 34.89
CA SER A 158 3.36 27.37 34.44
C SER A 158 2.30 26.43 35.02
N MET A 159 1.86 26.66 36.26
CA MET A 159 0.81 25.86 36.89
C MET A 159 -0.56 26.13 36.28
N THR A 160 -0.87 27.39 35.94
CA THR A 160 -2.10 27.72 35.20
C THR A 160 -2.10 27.07 33.82
N GLU A 161 -0.97 27.07 33.10
CA GLU A 161 -0.87 26.39 31.81
C GLU A 161 -1.09 24.88 31.92
N VAL A 162 -0.47 24.22 32.92
CA VAL A 162 -0.68 22.79 33.17
C VAL A 162 -2.12 22.50 33.60
N ALA A 163 -2.72 23.33 34.45
CA ALA A 163 -4.11 23.19 34.88
C ALA A 163 -5.09 23.35 33.70
N LEU A 164 -4.82 24.31 32.80
CA LEU A 164 -5.62 24.51 31.57
C LEU A 164 -5.47 23.32 30.61
N ARG A 165 -4.27 22.74 30.48
CA ARG A 165 -4.07 21.50 29.70
C ARG A 165 -4.77 20.29 30.33
N LEU A 166 -4.74 20.16 31.65
CA LEU A 166 -5.48 19.11 32.37
C LEU A 166 -7.00 19.32 32.35
N ALA A 167 -7.47 20.54 32.06
CA ALA A 167 -8.88 20.85 31.81
C ALA A 167 -9.30 20.70 30.33
N GLN A 168 -8.35 20.55 29.40
CA GLN A 168 -8.56 20.29 27.97
C GLN A 168 -8.46 18.81 27.48
N PRO A 169 -8.56 17.74 28.29
CA PRO A 169 -8.33 16.37 27.78
C PRO A 169 -9.47 15.79 26.93
N GLU A 170 -10.65 16.43 26.85
CA GLU A 170 -11.80 15.87 26.10
C GLU A 170 -11.62 15.97 24.57
N SER A 171 -11.23 17.14 24.04
CA SER A 171 -11.30 17.37 22.58
C SER A 171 -10.33 16.51 21.78
N LEU A 172 -9.12 16.26 22.32
CA LEU A 172 -8.12 15.41 21.66
C LEU A 172 -8.55 13.94 21.62
N GLY A 173 -9.29 13.46 22.64
CA GLY A 173 -9.85 12.11 22.66
C GLY A 173 -11.04 11.97 21.73
N THR A 174 -11.94 12.96 21.70
CA THR A 174 -13.13 12.93 20.84
C THR A 174 -12.77 12.96 19.36
N ASP A 175 -11.85 13.84 18.93
CA ASP A 175 -11.45 13.93 17.51
C ASP A 175 -10.73 12.66 17.05
N ALA A 176 -9.91 12.05 17.90
CA ALA A 176 -9.27 10.75 17.63
C ALA A 176 -10.32 9.63 17.48
N VAL A 177 -11.30 9.56 18.39
CA VAL A 177 -12.38 8.57 18.33
C VAL A 177 -13.28 8.78 17.11
N VAL A 178 -13.61 10.02 16.76
CA VAL A 178 -14.40 10.34 15.56
C VAL A 178 -13.64 9.95 14.29
N THR A 179 -12.35 10.26 14.21
CA THR A 179 -11.51 9.90 13.05
C THR A 179 -11.41 8.39 12.89
N VAL A 180 -11.13 7.67 13.98
CA VAL A 180 -11.09 6.20 13.97
C VAL A 180 -12.46 5.63 13.62
N GLY A 181 -13.55 6.17 14.16
CA GLY A 181 -14.91 5.73 13.85
C GLY A 181 -15.27 5.93 12.38
N GLN A 182 -14.87 7.04 11.77
CA GLN A 182 -15.06 7.28 10.34
C GLN A 182 -14.20 6.35 9.48
N ALA A 183 -12.96 6.09 9.90
CA ALA A 183 -12.08 5.14 9.21
C ALA A 183 -12.66 3.72 9.25
N VAL A 184 -13.07 3.24 10.42
CA VAL A 184 -13.69 1.92 10.60
C VAL A 184 -14.99 1.84 9.80
N ARG A 185 -15.84 2.88 9.81
CA ARG A 185 -17.09 2.88 9.03
C ARG A 185 -16.81 2.77 7.52
N ARG A 186 -15.80 3.48 7.02
CA ARG A 186 -15.38 3.42 5.61
C ARG A 186 -14.79 2.05 5.26
N GLU A 187 -13.96 1.50 6.15
CA GLU A 187 -13.35 0.18 5.96
C GLU A 187 -14.42 -0.91 5.93
N VAL A 188 -15.37 -0.88 6.87
CA VAL A 188 -16.48 -1.83 6.94
C VAL A 188 -17.41 -1.70 5.73
N ALA A 189 -17.70 -0.47 5.27
CA ALA A 189 -18.49 -0.28 4.05
C ALA A 189 -17.78 -0.85 2.82
N ALA A 190 -16.46 -0.60 2.69
CA ALA A 190 -15.66 -1.16 1.61
C ALA A 190 -15.55 -2.69 1.68
N MET A 191 -15.40 -3.27 2.88
CA MET A 191 -15.45 -4.72 3.08
C MET A 191 -16.83 -5.29 2.75
N GLY A 192 -17.91 -4.59 3.09
CA GLY A 192 -19.27 -4.99 2.73
C GLY A 192 -19.47 -5.05 1.22
N GLU A 193 -19.09 -4.00 0.50
CA GLU A 193 -19.13 -3.98 -0.97
C GLU A 193 -18.22 -5.05 -1.59
N GLY A 194 -17.05 -5.29 -0.99
CA GLY A 194 -16.13 -6.34 -1.40
C GLY A 194 -16.70 -7.76 -1.20
N LEU A 195 -17.40 -7.98 -0.08
CA LEU A 195 -18.07 -9.23 0.25
C LEU A 195 -19.25 -9.50 -0.69
N ASP A 196 -20.11 -8.51 -0.92
CA ASP A 196 -21.25 -8.64 -1.83
C ASP A 196 -20.78 -8.99 -3.25
N ARG A 197 -19.69 -8.37 -3.71
CA ARG A 197 -19.06 -8.69 -5.00
C ARG A 197 -18.47 -10.09 -5.04
N ALA A 198 -17.83 -10.53 -3.95
CA ALA A 198 -17.26 -11.86 -3.86
C ALA A 198 -18.34 -12.95 -3.87
N ILE A 199 -19.46 -12.72 -3.17
CA ILE A 199 -20.62 -13.61 -3.15
C ILE A 199 -21.25 -13.70 -4.55
N ALA A 200 -21.44 -12.57 -5.23
CA ALA A 200 -21.96 -12.57 -6.61
C ALA A 200 -21.06 -13.38 -7.55
N ARG A 201 -19.74 -13.18 -7.48
CA ARG A 201 -18.77 -13.93 -8.29
C ARG A 201 -18.75 -15.42 -7.95
N ALA A 202 -18.90 -15.77 -6.67
CA ALA A 202 -19.00 -17.17 -6.25
C ALA A 202 -20.25 -17.85 -6.82
N ALA A 203 -21.39 -17.15 -6.85
CA ALA A 203 -22.64 -17.66 -7.44
C ALA A 203 -22.54 -17.84 -8.97
N GLU A 204 -21.87 -16.91 -9.66
CA GLU A 204 -21.54 -17.06 -11.09
C GLU A 204 -20.68 -18.30 -11.32
N LEU A 205 -19.62 -18.49 -10.52
CA LEU A 205 -18.75 -19.66 -10.61
C LEU A 205 -19.49 -20.97 -10.30
N GLU A 206 -20.39 -20.99 -9.31
CA GLU A 206 -21.22 -22.17 -9.02
C GLU A 206 -22.07 -22.56 -10.23
N THR A 207 -22.66 -21.57 -10.90
CA THR A 207 -23.48 -21.79 -12.10
C THR A 207 -22.62 -22.37 -13.24
N VAL A 208 -21.43 -21.82 -13.47
CA VAL A 208 -20.48 -22.33 -14.47
C VAL A 208 -20.08 -23.77 -14.15
N VAL A 209 -19.68 -24.05 -12.91
CA VAL A 209 -19.29 -25.40 -12.49
C VAL A 209 -20.44 -26.39 -12.68
N ARG A 210 -21.67 -26.02 -12.31
CA ARG A 210 -22.84 -26.88 -12.50
C ARG A 210 -23.11 -27.15 -13.99
N SER A 211 -22.93 -26.15 -14.85
CA SER A 211 -23.05 -26.35 -16.31
C SER A 211 -21.94 -27.24 -16.87
N GLU A 212 -20.70 -27.08 -16.41
CA GLU A 212 -19.56 -27.88 -16.86
C GLU A 212 -19.74 -29.35 -16.45
N VAL A 213 -20.21 -29.59 -15.22
CA VAL A 213 -20.53 -30.94 -14.75
C VAL A 213 -21.65 -31.57 -15.59
N ALA A 214 -22.71 -30.82 -15.92
CA ALA A 214 -23.80 -31.34 -16.76
C ALA A 214 -23.35 -31.64 -18.20
N ILE A 215 -22.43 -30.84 -18.76
CA ILE A 215 -21.81 -31.11 -20.06
C ILE A 215 -20.97 -32.39 -19.98
N LEU A 216 -20.18 -32.54 -18.90
CA LEU A 216 -19.37 -33.73 -18.66
C LEU A 216 -20.23 -34.99 -18.56
N GLU A 217 -21.28 -34.97 -17.74
CA GLU A 217 -22.22 -36.08 -17.56
C GLU A 217 -22.83 -36.51 -18.89
N ARG A 218 -23.32 -35.56 -19.70
CA ARG A 218 -23.87 -35.85 -21.02
C ARG A 218 -22.81 -36.43 -21.97
N ALA A 219 -21.61 -35.86 -21.99
CA ALA A 219 -20.52 -36.37 -22.82
C ALA A 219 -20.13 -37.81 -22.43
N TYR A 220 -20.17 -38.14 -21.13
CA TYR A 220 -19.95 -39.50 -20.64
C TYR A 220 -21.09 -40.45 -21.03
N GLU A 221 -22.36 -40.04 -20.93
CA GLU A 221 -23.51 -40.83 -21.39
C GLU A 221 -23.43 -41.11 -22.91
N ASP A 222 -23.14 -40.09 -23.71
CA ASP A 222 -22.96 -40.23 -25.16
C ASP A 222 -21.80 -41.15 -25.50
N ASN A 223 -20.70 -41.07 -24.73
CA ASN A 223 -19.53 -41.94 -24.90
C ASN A 223 -19.88 -43.40 -24.57
N GLU A 224 -20.60 -43.65 -23.47
CA GLU A 224 -21.04 -44.99 -23.10
C GLU A 224 -21.95 -45.61 -24.17
N ILE A 225 -22.90 -44.83 -24.73
CA ILE A 225 -23.76 -45.30 -25.83
C ILE A 225 -22.90 -45.63 -27.06
N ARG A 226 -21.95 -44.77 -27.41
CA ARG A 226 -21.03 -45.00 -28.53
C ARG A 226 -20.18 -46.25 -28.33
N ILE A 227 -19.60 -46.44 -27.14
CA ILE A 227 -18.81 -47.64 -26.81
C ILE A 227 -19.68 -48.88 -26.93
N ARG A 228 -20.92 -48.86 -26.41
CA ARG A 228 -21.85 -49.99 -26.54
C ARG A 228 -22.20 -50.29 -28.00
N SER A 229 -22.44 -49.26 -28.83
CA SER A 229 -22.66 -49.45 -30.28
C SER A 229 -21.44 -50.08 -30.95
N LEU A 230 -20.25 -49.56 -30.69
CA LEU A 230 -19.00 -50.08 -31.25
C LEU A 230 -18.75 -51.53 -30.83
N ILE A 231 -19.07 -51.90 -29.58
CA ILE A 231 -18.98 -53.28 -29.10
C ILE A 231 -19.96 -54.18 -29.86
N ASN A 232 -21.21 -53.75 -30.06
CA ASN A 232 -22.19 -54.53 -30.81
C ASN A 232 -21.79 -54.71 -32.28
N GLU A 233 -21.28 -53.65 -32.92
CA GLU A 233 -20.74 -53.69 -34.28
C GLU A 233 -19.56 -54.67 -34.38
N LEU A 234 -18.61 -54.62 -33.45
CA LEU A 234 -17.47 -55.55 -33.39
C LEU A 234 -17.92 -57.00 -33.16
N GLN A 235 -18.96 -57.23 -32.36
CA GLN A 235 -19.54 -58.56 -32.17
C GLN A 235 -20.17 -59.09 -33.47
N ALA A 236 -20.95 -58.26 -34.17
CA ALA A 236 -21.55 -58.61 -35.46
C ALA A 236 -20.48 -58.84 -36.55
N GLU A 237 -19.44 -58.01 -36.60
CA GLU A 237 -18.31 -58.18 -37.52
C GLU A 237 -17.57 -59.50 -37.22
N ARG A 238 -17.32 -59.80 -35.94
CA ARG A 238 -16.73 -61.08 -35.54
C ARG A 238 -17.56 -62.27 -35.98
N GLU A 239 -18.88 -62.23 -35.79
CA GLU A 239 -19.78 -63.31 -36.22
C GLU A 239 -19.81 -63.47 -37.75
N SER A 240 -19.82 -62.34 -38.49
CA SER A 240 -19.70 -62.33 -39.95
C SER A 240 -18.39 -62.97 -40.42
N VAL A 241 -17.25 -62.60 -39.81
CA VAL A 241 -15.93 -63.18 -40.11
C VAL A 241 -15.90 -64.69 -39.81
N LEU A 242 -16.46 -65.12 -38.67
CA LEU A 242 -16.58 -66.54 -38.34
C LEU A 242 -17.41 -67.30 -39.39
N THR A 243 -18.56 -66.74 -39.79
CA THR A 243 -19.42 -67.36 -40.80
C THR A 243 -18.76 -67.39 -42.18
N HIS A 244 -18.02 -66.33 -42.56
CA HIS A 244 -17.26 -66.30 -43.81
C HIS A 244 -16.14 -67.34 -43.81
N THR A 245 -15.48 -67.53 -42.66
CA THR A 245 -14.43 -68.54 -42.49
C THR A 245 -14.99 -69.96 -42.58
N GLU A 246 -16.17 -70.23 -42.01
CA GLU A 246 -16.81 -71.55 -42.13
C GLU A 246 -17.26 -71.82 -43.56
N ARG A 247 -17.86 -70.84 -44.26
CA ARG A 247 -18.19 -70.97 -45.68
C ARG A 247 -16.95 -71.17 -46.55
N LEU A 248 -15.85 -70.48 -46.24
CA LEU A 248 -14.58 -70.66 -46.94
C LEU A 248 -14.05 -72.08 -46.72
N ARG A 249 -14.16 -72.59 -45.49
CA ARG A 249 -13.78 -73.97 -45.14
C ARG A 249 -14.64 -75.00 -45.89
N GLU A 250 -15.96 -74.84 -45.91
CA GLU A 250 -16.87 -75.69 -46.70
C GLU A 250 -16.52 -75.63 -48.19
N GLY A 251 -16.29 -74.44 -48.74
CA GLY A 251 -15.90 -74.25 -50.13
C GLY A 251 -14.54 -74.88 -50.48
N ILE A 252 -13.58 -74.89 -49.55
CA ILE A 252 -12.29 -75.59 -49.73
C ILE A 252 -12.51 -77.11 -49.77
N LEU A 253 -13.34 -77.65 -48.87
CA LEU A 253 -13.67 -79.08 -48.88
C LEU A 253 -14.41 -79.50 -50.15
N ASP A 254 -15.37 -78.69 -50.61
CA ASP A 254 -16.07 -78.92 -51.89
C ASP A 254 -15.11 -78.84 -53.08
N ALA A 255 -14.22 -77.84 -53.12
CA ALA A 255 -13.19 -77.74 -54.15
C ALA A 255 -12.21 -78.93 -54.12
N GLU A 256 -11.86 -79.42 -52.94
CA GLU A 256 -11.02 -80.62 -52.78
C GLU A 256 -11.71 -81.87 -53.33
N THR A 257 -13.00 -82.07 -53.02
CA THR A 257 -13.77 -83.21 -53.57
C THR A 257 -13.95 -83.11 -55.07
N MET A 258 -14.23 -81.91 -55.60
CA MET A 258 -14.34 -81.64 -57.04
C MET A 258 -13.00 -81.91 -57.74
N LEU A 259 -11.90 -81.38 -57.20
CA LEU A 259 -10.54 -81.61 -57.72
C LEU A 259 -10.17 -83.09 -57.70
N SER A 260 -10.47 -83.81 -56.61
CA SER A 260 -10.26 -85.26 -56.53
C SER A 260 -11.06 -86.01 -57.60
N GLY A 261 -12.30 -85.58 -57.85
CA GLY A 261 -13.14 -86.09 -58.93
C GLY A 261 -12.58 -85.81 -60.33
N GLU A 262 -12.16 -84.58 -60.61
CA GLU A 262 -11.54 -84.20 -61.88
C GLU A 262 -10.23 -84.94 -62.13
N VAL A 263 -9.39 -85.10 -61.10
CA VAL A 263 -8.14 -85.88 -61.16
C VAL A 263 -8.44 -87.36 -61.47
N ARG A 264 -9.43 -87.96 -60.82
CA ARG A 264 -9.87 -89.35 -61.13
C ARG A 264 -10.39 -89.45 -62.57
N GLN A 265 -11.23 -88.52 -63.01
CA GLN A 265 -11.76 -88.53 -64.37
C GLN A 265 -10.67 -88.33 -65.43
N ALA A 266 -9.69 -87.46 -65.16
CA ALA A 266 -8.52 -87.28 -66.03
C ALA A 266 -7.67 -88.57 -66.07
N ALA A 267 -7.45 -89.21 -64.92
CA ALA A 267 -6.75 -90.49 -64.85
C ALA A 267 -7.47 -91.60 -65.63
N ASP A 268 -8.80 -91.73 -65.49
CA ASP A 268 -9.62 -92.69 -66.23
C ASP A 268 -9.53 -92.43 -67.75
N ARG A 269 -9.63 -91.17 -68.19
CA ARG A 269 -9.45 -90.82 -69.62
C ARG A 269 -8.07 -91.17 -70.15
N VAL A 270 -7.02 -90.94 -69.36
CA VAL A 270 -5.66 -91.33 -69.74
C VAL A 270 -5.55 -92.85 -69.84
N GLN A 271 -6.12 -93.59 -68.88
CA GLN A 271 -6.15 -95.05 -68.90
C GLN A 271 -6.92 -95.60 -70.10
N ASP A 272 -8.11 -95.05 -70.41
CA ASP A 272 -8.92 -95.43 -71.56
C ASP A 272 -8.19 -95.14 -72.88
N ASN A 273 -7.55 -93.97 -73.01
CA ASN A 273 -6.77 -93.62 -74.20
C ASN A 273 -5.55 -94.54 -74.38
N VAL A 274 -4.85 -94.88 -73.29
CA VAL A 274 -3.73 -95.84 -73.32
C VAL A 274 -4.22 -97.23 -73.67
N ALA A 275 -5.33 -97.68 -73.08
CA ALA A 275 -5.95 -98.98 -73.40
C ALA A 275 -6.39 -99.04 -74.88
N ALA A 276 -7.01 -97.97 -75.40
CA ALA A 276 -7.39 -97.85 -76.79
C ALA A 276 -6.17 -97.85 -77.73
N ALA A 277 -5.10 -97.15 -77.37
CA ALA A 277 -3.86 -97.15 -78.15
C ALA A 277 -3.17 -98.54 -78.16
N LEU A 278 -3.20 -99.27 -77.03
CA LEU A 278 -2.69 -100.63 -76.96
C LEU A 278 -3.54 -101.62 -77.77
N LEU A 279 -4.86 -101.45 -77.79
CA LEU A 279 -5.77 -102.23 -78.66
C LEU A 279 -5.56 -101.92 -80.15
N GLY A 280 -5.30 -100.65 -80.49
CA GLY A 280 -4.92 -100.24 -81.85
C GLY A 280 -3.59 -100.84 -82.31
N LEU A 281 -2.61 -100.96 -81.39
CA LEU A 281 -1.30 -101.55 -81.66
C LEU A 281 -1.31 -103.09 -81.76
N LEU A 282 -2.33 -103.78 -81.25
CA LEU A 282 -2.51 -105.23 -81.42
C LEU A 282 -3.40 -105.59 -82.64
N GLY A 283 -3.94 -104.59 -83.34
CA GLY A 283 -4.86 -104.75 -84.48
C GLY A 283 -4.22 -104.64 -85.87
N ASP A 284 -2.93 -104.33 -85.95
CA ASP A 284 -2.07 -104.41 -87.15
C ASP A 284 -1.04 -105.55 -86.99
#